data_AF-A0A0Q6FEX2-F1
#
_entry.id   AF-A0A0Q6FEX2-F1
#
_cell.length_a   1.000
_cell.length_b   1.000
_cell.length_c   1.000
_cell.angle_alpha   90.00
_cell.angle_beta   90.00
_cell.angle_gamma   90.00
#
_symmetry.space_group_name_H-M   'P 1'
#
loop_
_entity.id
_entity.type
_entity.pdbx_description
1 polymer ?
#
loop_
_entity_poly.entity_id
_entity_poly.type
_entity_poly.pdbx_seq_one_letter_code
_entity_poly.pdbx_strand_id
1 'polypeptide(L)' 'MRQAAQEGRIVTITCRGCGHGASFLASDIAAFADPDRPIEAVRFRCRECEGQAFDVATAVFDRDRKPDIIVWRPTRLR' A
#
# COMPACT_ATOMS: atom_id res chain seq x y z
N MET A 1 -10.39 -1.70 9.51
CA MET A 1 -10.09 -0.78 8.38
C MET A 1 -11.02 0.42 8.34
N ARG A 2 -12.26 0.31 8.85
CA ARG A 2 -13.28 1.37 8.91
C ARG A 2 -12.75 2.76 9.25
N GLN A 3 -12.00 2.90 10.35
CA GLN A 3 -11.44 4.20 10.75
C GLN A 3 -10.45 4.76 9.71
N ALA A 4 -9.51 3.95 9.24
CA ALA A 4 -8.54 4.37 8.22
C ALA A 4 -9.22 4.80 6.90
N ALA A 5 -10.32 4.14 6.53
CA ALA A 5 -11.14 4.51 5.37
C ALA A 5 -11.84 5.86 5.57
N GLN A 6 -12.43 6.10 6.75
CA GLN A 6 -13.08 7.38 7.09
C GLN A 6 -12.09 8.55 7.12
N GLU A 7 -10.86 8.29 7.57
CA GLU A 7 -9.77 9.27 7.64
C GLU A 7 -9.04 9.48 6.29
N GLY A 8 -9.44 8.77 5.22
CA GLY A 8 -8.80 8.90 3.90
C GLY A 8 -7.33 8.46 3.89
N ARG A 9 -6.95 7.49 4.73
CA ARG A 9 -5.57 6.99 4.78
C ARG A 9 -5.21 6.21 3.51
N ILE A 10 -3.94 6.27 3.15
CA ILE A 10 -3.33 5.36 2.17
C ILE A 10 -2.75 4.16 2.89
N VAL A 11 -2.96 3.00 2.29
CA VAL A 11 -2.31 1.74 2.64
C VAL A 11 -1.32 1.41 1.54
N THR A 12 -0.05 1.26 1.90
CA THR A 12 0.99 0.75 1.03
C THR A 12 1.30 -0.69 1.41
N ILE A 13 1.38 -1.55 0.41
CA ILE A 13 1.64 -2.98 0.55
C ILE A 13 2.87 -3.31 -0.27
N THR A 14 3.86 -3.95 0.35
CA THR A 14 5.12 -4.33 -0.28
C THR A 14 5.29 -5.84 -0.25
N CYS A 15 5.47 -6.47 -1.40
CA CYS A 15 5.75 -7.90 -1.48
C CYS A 15 7.15 -8.21 -0.94
N ARG A 16 7.24 -9.11 0.05
CA ARG A 16 8.54 -9.55 0.60
C ARG A 16 9.34 -10.42 -0.37
N GLY A 17 8.68 -11.05 -1.35
CA GLY A 17 9.32 -11.94 -2.32
C GLY A 17 10.09 -11.18 -3.41
N CYS A 18 9.50 -10.14 -3.99
CA CYS A 18 10.08 -9.41 -5.12
C CYS A 18 10.23 -7.90 -4.88
N GLY A 19 9.83 -7.38 -3.71
CA GLY A 19 9.89 -5.96 -3.38
C GLY A 19 8.84 -5.09 -4.08
N HIS A 20 7.96 -5.67 -4.91
CA HIS A 20 6.93 -4.90 -5.62
C HIS A 20 5.93 -4.29 -4.64
N GLY A 21 5.73 -2.97 -4.75
CA GLY A 21 4.86 -2.19 -3.86
C GLY A 21 3.66 -1.60 -4.59
N ALA A 22 2.51 -1.54 -3.92
CA ALA A 22 1.32 -0.87 -4.41
C ALA A 22 0.67 -0.05 -3.28
N SER A 23 0.05 1.07 -3.63
CA SER A 23 -0.66 1.95 -2.68
C SER A 23 -2.13 2.06 -3.07
N PHE A 24 -3.01 2.00 -2.06
CA PHE A 24 -4.46 2.05 -2.22
C PHE A 24 -5.06 3.02 -1.20
N LEU A 25 -6.24 3.58 -1.51
CA LEU A 25 -7.03 4.19 -0.45
C LEU A 25 -7.55 3.09 0.47
N ALA A 26 -7.57 3.36 1.78
CA ALA A 26 -8.15 2.44 2.75
C ALA A 26 -9.65 2.16 2.46
N SER A 27 -10.36 3.13 1.85
CA SER A 27 -11.74 2.97 1.39
C SER A 27 -11.87 1.93 0.28
N ASP A 28 -10.92 1.88 -0.64
CA ASP A 28 -10.95 0.92 -1.75
C ASP A 28 -10.79 -0.50 -1.19
N ILE A 29 -9.85 -0.70 -0.28
CA ILE A 29 -9.66 -2.01 0.35
C ILE A 29 -10.89 -2.42 1.18
N ALA A 30 -11.48 -1.49 1.94
CA ALA A 30 -12.68 -1.74 2.73
C ALA A 30 -13.92 -2.05 1.88
N ALA A 31 -13.95 -1.68 0.59
CA ALA A 31 -15.03 -2.07 -0.32
C ALA A 31 -14.95 -3.55 -0.75
N PHE A 32 -13.76 -4.15 -0.71
CA PHE A 32 -13.53 -5.55 -1.12
C PHE A 32 -13.30 -6.50 0.06
N ALA A 33 -13.00 -5.97 1.24
CA ALA A 33 -12.78 -6.73 2.47
C ALA A 33 -13.78 -6.33 3.55
N ASP A 34 -13.92 -7.18 4.58
CA ASP A 34 -14.70 -6.87 5.77
C ASP A 34 -14.16 -5.58 6.44
N PRO A 35 -14.91 -4.45 6.46
CA PRO A 35 -14.41 -3.17 6.97
C PRO A 35 -14.02 -3.20 8.45
N ASP A 36 -14.62 -4.13 9.20
CA ASP A 36 -14.40 -4.29 10.65
C ASP A 36 -13.14 -5.09 10.95
N ARG A 37 -12.54 -5.73 9.94
CA ARG A 37 -11.23 -6.39 10.08
C ARG A 37 -10.07 -5.41 9.96
N PRO A 38 -8.94 -5.70 10.61
CA PRO A 38 -7.71 -4.94 10.43
C PRO A 38 -7.11 -5.22 9.04
N ILE A 39 -6.25 -4.33 8.54
CA ILE A 39 -5.71 -4.42 7.17
C ILE A 39 -4.81 -5.65 6.97
N GLU A 40 -4.16 -6.08 8.05
CA GLU A 40 -3.30 -7.25 8.14
C GLU A 40 -4.09 -8.56 7.94
N ALA A 41 -5.40 -8.54 8.13
CA ALA A 41 -6.27 -9.68 7.87
C ALA A 41 -6.65 -9.82 6.39
N VAL A 42 -6.37 -8.80 5.57
CA VAL A 42 -6.64 -8.84 4.13
C VAL A 42 -5.53 -9.64 3.46
N ARG A 43 -5.93 -10.64 2.66
CA ARG A 43 -4.99 -11.46 1.90
C ARG A 43 -4.73 -10.80 0.56
N PHE A 44 -3.46 -10.54 0.27
CA PHE A 44 -3.00 -10.05 -1.02
C PHE A 44 -2.32 -11.17 -1.80
N ARG A 45 -2.22 -11.00 -3.11
CA ARG A 45 -1.38 -11.83 -3.99
C ARG A 45 -0.59 -10.91 -4.90
N CYS A 46 0.72 -11.07 -4.92
CA CYS A 46 1.58 -10.26 -5.78
C CYS A 46 1.33 -10.64 -7.23
N ARG A 47 1.09 -9.65 -8.11
CA ARG A 47 0.92 -9.91 -9.54
C ARG A 47 2.22 -10.36 -10.22
N GLU A 48 3.36 -9.89 -9.72
CA GLU A 48 4.67 -10.12 -10.38
C GLU A 48 5.28 -11.49 -10.05
N CYS A 49 5.10 -11.99 -8.82
CA CYS A 49 5.72 -13.24 -8.36
C CYS A 49 4.76 -14.21 -7.68
N GLU A 50 3.47 -13.90 -7.64
CA GLU A 50 2.40 -14.70 -7.01
C GLU A 50 2.57 -14.96 -5.49
N GLY A 51 3.59 -14.36 -4.86
CA GLY A 51 3.84 -14.45 -3.43
C GLY A 51 2.70 -13.89 -2.58
N GLN A 52 2.59 -14.42 -1.35
CA GLN A 52 1.55 -14.05 -0.37
C GLN A 52 2.11 -13.39 0.91
N ALA A 53 3.42 -13.19 0.99
CA ALA A 53 4.06 -12.51 2.11
C ALA A 53 4.24 -11.01 1.80
N PHE A 54 3.75 -10.15 2.69
CA PHE A 54 3.77 -8.70 2.50
C PHE A 54 4.07 -7.95 3.78
N ASP A 55 4.61 -6.75 3.61
CA ASP A 55 4.62 -5.70 4.61
C ASP A 55 3.52 -4.69 4.31
N VAL A 56 2.85 -4.21 5.36
CA VAL A 56 1.77 -3.23 5.26
C VAL A 56 2.18 -1.98 6.03
N ALA A 57 2.06 -0.83 5.39
CA ALA A 57 2.25 0.47 6.00
C ALA A 57 1.02 1.34 5.76
N THR A 58 0.61 2.11 6.77
CA THR A 58 -0.51 3.05 6.65
C THR A 58 -0.02 4.47 6.88
N ALA A 59 -0.38 5.39 6.01
CA ALA A 59 -0.06 6.80 6.13
C ALA A 59 -1.29 7.67 5.90
N VAL A 60 -1.33 8.85 6.52
CA VAL A 60 -2.31 9.88 6.17
C VAL A 60 -1.96 10.40 4.79
N PHE A 61 -2.94 10.48 3.89
CA PHE A 61 -2.73 11.14 2.61
C PHE A 61 -2.78 12.65 2.80
N ASP A 62 -1.61 13.23 2.98
CA ASP A 62 -1.46 14.67 3.02
C ASP A 62 -1.29 15.19 1.57
N ARG A 63 -2.35 15.82 1.05
CA ARG A 63 -2.37 16.39 -0.32
C ARG A 63 -1.50 17.63 -0.44
N ASP A 64 -1.30 18.35 0.66
CA ASP A 64 -0.56 19.60 0.70
C ASP A 64 0.93 19.37 0.97
N ARG A 65 1.27 18.25 1.62
CA ARG A 65 2.63 17.76 1.68
C ARG A 65 3.07 17.35 0.29
N LYS A 66 3.85 18.24 -0.35
CA LYS A 66 4.68 17.87 -1.49
C LYS A 66 5.40 16.57 -1.12
N PRO A 67 5.14 15.45 -1.81
CA PRO A 67 5.79 14.22 -1.43
C PRO A 67 7.30 14.47 -1.59
N ASP A 68 8.11 13.97 -0.66
CA ASP A 68 9.53 13.77 -0.93
C ASP A 68 9.62 12.65 -1.99
N ILE A 69 9.18 12.97 -3.20
CA ILE A 69 9.34 12.12 -4.36
C ILE A 69 10.83 12.10 -4.56
N ILE A 70 11.48 11.02 -4.12
CA ILE A 70 12.76 10.63 -4.66
C ILE A 70 12.48 10.38 -6.14
N VAL A 71 12.69 11.43 -6.94
CA VAL A 71 12.81 11.33 -8.39
C VAL A 71 14.05 10.50 -8.57
N TRP A 72 13.85 9.19 -8.78
CA TRP A 72 14.89 8.21 -9.04
C TRP A 72 15.98 8.88 -9.87
N ARG A 73 17.19 9.02 -9.31
CA ARG A 73 18.32 9.50 -10.09
C ARG A 73 18.73 8.34 -10.99
N PRO A 74 18.62 8.46 -12.33
CA PRO A 74 19.01 7.37 -13.21
C PRO A 74 20.48 7.06 -12.99
N THR A 75 20.77 5.81 -12.63
CA THR A 75 22.13 5.27 -12.65
C THR A 75 22.46 4.89 -14.09
N ARG A 76 23.68 5.20 -14.57
CA ARG A 76 24.16 4.67 -15.85
C ARG A 76 24.04 3.15 -15.82
N LEU A 77 23.23 2.60 -16.72
CA LEU A 77 23.32 1.20 -17.11
C LEU A 77 24.71 1.02 -17.76
N ARG A 78 25.51 0.09 -17.24
CA ARG A 78 26.79 -0.34 -17.85
C ARG A 78 26.52 -1.44 -18.86
#